data_AF-A0A2N3VQJ2-F1
#
_entry.id   AF-A0A2N3VQJ2-F1
#
_cell.length_a   1.000
_cell.length_b   1.000
_cell.length_c   1.000
_cell.angle_alpha   90.00
_cell.angle_beta   90.00
_cell.angle_gamma   90.00
#
_symmetry.space_group_name_H-M   'P 1'
#
loop_
_entity.id
_entity.type
_entity.pdbx_description
1 polymer ?
#
loop_
_entity_poly.entity_id
_entity_poly.type
_entity_poly.pdbx_seq_one_letter_code
_entity_poly.pdbx_strand_id
1 'polypeptide(L)'
;MGALLLWAPGGALSWSGGVAAAAAAAYLSQDLPRQFSDRLARRRAQQDLGTTVPVLVSTRVRNQDYVVLDEGARVVEVPASGHTVRLVATGAGPLPVVLTDLRVEVVARADRSGDLSRHAAEVPVRRFEVLLDAQPPRVRPLAASDFPYQVGQDEVEVLDLEVRTEAGDVQWVLWLDWSCAGRTGSVRVDLDGHPFRTAARHARPAV
;
A
#
# COMPACT_ATOMS: atom_id res chain seq x y z
N MET A 1 93.01 6.25 37.18
CA MET A 1 93.14 6.33 35.72
C MET A 1 91.75 6.54 35.16
N GLY A 2 91.49 7.74 34.62
CA GLY A 2 90.16 8.17 34.20
C GLY A 2 89.80 7.81 32.76
N ALA A 3 88.51 7.94 32.45
CA ALA A 3 88.00 8.55 31.24
C ALA A 3 86.52 8.89 31.47
N LEU A 4 86.24 10.18 31.34
CA LEU A 4 84.96 10.85 31.42
C LEU A 4 84.26 10.81 30.03
N LEU A 5 82.93 11.06 30.03
CA LEU A 5 82.07 11.53 28.92
C LEU A 5 81.49 10.43 27.99
N LEU A 6 80.20 10.40 27.61
CA LEU A 6 79.18 11.46 27.57
C LEU A 6 77.77 10.97 27.98
N TRP A 7 77.06 11.95 28.51
CA TRP A 7 75.64 12.09 28.80
C TRP A 7 74.72 11.91 27.57
N ALA A 8 73.57 11.25 27.74
CA ALA A 8 72.33 11.48 26.98
C ALA A 8 71.11 11.21 27.89
N PRO A 9 70.14 12.14 28.04
CA PRO A 9 69.00 11.95 28.93
C PRO A 9 67.75 11.50 28.15
N GLY A 10 66.87 10.77 28.83
CA GLY A 10 65.45 10.75 28.53
C GLY A 10 64.97 9.60 27.64
N GLY A 11 64.03 8.82 28.19
CA GLY A 11 63.25 7.88 27.40
C GLY A 11 62.62 6.75 28.21
N ALA A 12 61.80 7.07 29.21
CA ALA A 12 60.89 6.10 29.80
C ALA A 12 59.83 5.70 28.75
N LEU A 13 59.97 4.51 28.16
CA LEU A 13 58.91 3.89 27.36
C LEU A 13 57.98 3.12 28.30
N SER A 14 56.95 3.82 28.79
CA SER A 14 55.83 3.23 29.51
C SER A 14 54.93 2.46 28.53
N TRP A 15 54.61 1.22 28.87
CA TRP A 15 53.66 0.39 28.16
C TRP A 15 52.23 0.90 28.40
N SER A 16 51.73 1.78 27.52
CA SER A 16 50.33 2.23 27.53
C SER A 16 49.50 1.70 26.34
N GLY A 17 50.04 0.77 25.53
CA GLY A 17 49.37 0.25 24.34
C GLY A 17 48.24 -0.76 24.56
N GLY A 18 48.13 -1.37 25.75
CA GLY A 18 47.20 -2.49 25.98
C GLY A 18 45.73 -2.10 26.20
N VAL A 19 45.46 -0.92 26.77
CA VAL A 19 44.11 -0.55 27.21
C VAL A 19 43.28 0.07 26.07
N ALA A 20 43.93 0.74 25.11
CA ALA A 20 43.24 1.36 23.98
C ALA A 20 42.64 0.32 23.00
N ALA A 21 43.30 -0.83 22.81
CA ALA A 21 42.79 -1.90 21.95
C ALA A 21 41.56 -2.61 22.55
N ALA A 22 41.53 -2.79 23.87
CA ALA A 22 40.38 -3.39 24.56
C ALA A 22 39.17 -2.44 24.58
N ALA A 23 39.39 -1.14 24.76
CA ALA A 23 38.31 -0.14 24.71
C ALA A 23 37.74 0.03 23.29
N ALA A 24 38.58 0.00 22.25
CA ALA A 24 38.13 0.01 20.86
C ALA A 24 37.36 -1.27 20.49
N ALA A 25 37.81 -2.44 20.95
CA ALA A 25 37.09 -3.70 20.77
C ALA A 25 35.73 -3.71 21.52
N ALA A 26 35.67 -3.14 22.72
CA ALA A 26 34.43 -2.99 23.49
C ALA A 26 33.47 -1.97 22.84
N TYR A 27 33.97 -0.83 22.35
CA TYR A 27 33.18 0.19 21.66
C TYR A 27 32.65 -0.30 20.30
N LEU A 28 33.47 -1.02 19.54
CA LEU A 28 33.05 -1.71 18.32
C LEU A 28 32.05 -2.84 18.62
N SER A 29 32.10 -3.48 19.79
CA SER A 29 31.17 -4.56 20.14
C SER A 29 29.78 -4.10 20.59
N GLN A 30 29.58 -2.83 20.95
CA GLN A 30 28.30 -2.36 21.51
C GLN A 30 27.39 -1.68 20.47
N ASP A 31 27.94 -0.95 19.49
CA ASP A 31 27.13 -0.25 18.48
C ASP A 31 27.12 -0.92 17.08
N LEU A 32 28.15 -1.69 16.72
CA LEU A 32 28.15 -2.43 15.46
C LEU A 32 27.14 -3.58 15.39
N PRO A 33 26.76 -4.30 16.48
CA PRO A 33 25.79 -5.38 16.36
C PRO A 33 24.46 -4.86 15.82
N ARG A 34 24.03 -3.67 16.26
CA ARG A 34 22.75 -3.06 15.83
C ARG A 34 22.80 -2.55 14.40
N GLN A 35 23.83 -1.77 14.04
CA GLN A 35 23.91 -1.26 12.67
C GLN A 35 24.13 -2.37 11.64
N PHE A 36 24.88 -3.41 12.02
CA PHE A 36 25.09 -4.58 11.17
C PHE A 36 23.86 -5.49 11.15
N SER A 37 23.16 -5.67 12.29
CA SER A 37 21.88 -6.40 12.34
C SER A 37 20.79 -5.67 11.55
N ASP A 38 20.73 -4.35 11.61
CA ASP A 38 19.77 -3.54 10.85
C ASP A 38 20.08 -3.63 9.36
N ARG A 39 21.35 -3.56 8.97
CA ARG A 39 21.75 -3.76 7.58
C ARG A 39 21.45 -5.18 7.11
N LEU A 40 21.67 -6.20 7.94
CA LEU A 40 21.36 -7.60 7.61
C LEU A 40 19.85 -7.87 7.61
N ALA A 41 19.09 -7.28 8.51
CA ALA A 41 17.64 -7.36 8.57
C ALA A 41 17.02 -6.65 7.36
N ARG A 42 17.52 -5.47 7.00
CA ARG A 42 17.16 -4.79 5.74
C ARG A 42 17.52 -5.64 4.53
N ARG A 43 18.71 -6.23 4.49
CA ARG A 43 19.15 -7.07 3.37
C ARG A 43 18.34 -8.37 3.26
N ARG A 44 17.98 -8.99 4.39
CA ARG A 44 17.08 -10.16 4.47
C ARG A 44 15.65 -9.80 4.08
N ALA A 45 15.09 -8.73 4.61
CA ALA A 45 13.77 -8.23 4.21
C ALA A 45 13.75 -7.91 2.71
N GLN A 46 14.82 -7.31 2.19
CA GLN A 46 15.01 -7.03 0.77
C GLN A 46 15.19 -8.31 -0.09
N GLN A 47 15.64 -9.42 0.51
CA GLN A 47 15.71 -10.76 -0.11
C GLN A 47 14.38 -11.51 -0.06
N ASP A 48 13.65 -11.49 1.06
CA ASP A 48 12.32 -12.11 1.24
C ASP A 48 11.24 -11.45 0.35
N LEU A 49 11.47 -10.19 -0.02
CA LEU A 49 10.70 -9.45 -1.01
C LEU A 49 10.78 -10.04 -2.44
N GLY A 50 11.67 -11.00 -2.70
CA GLY A 50 11.91 -11.58 -4.03
C GLY A 50 10.67 -12.18 -4.72
N THR A 51 9.62 -12.52 -3.96
CA THR A 51 8.38 -13.11 -4.50
C THR A 51 7.10 -12.54 -3.89
N THR A 52 7.16 -11.89 -2.72
CA THR A 52 5.96 -11.45 -2.00
C THR A 52 5.68 -9.97 -2.24
N VAL A 53 4.42 -9.63 -2.50
CA VAL A 53 3.94 -8.25 -2.60
C VAL A 53 4.05 -7.60 -1.20
N PRO A 54 4.70 -6.42 -1.05
CA PRO A 54 4.98 -5.82 0.26
C PRO A 54 3.76 -5.16 0.93
N VAL A 55 2.60 -5.16 0.26
CA VAL A 55 1.36 -4.56 0.74
C VAL A 55 0.26 -5.61 0.75
N LEU A 56 -0.49 -5.67 1.84
CA LEU A 56 -1.74 -6.43 1.94
C LEU A 56 -2.90 -5.47 1.78
N VAL A 57 -3.89 -5.85 0.96
CA VAL A 57 -5.10 -5.06 0.74
C VAL A 57 -6.30 -5.94 1.05
N SER A 58 -7.17 -5.46 1.93
CA SER A 58 -8.50 -6.05 2.13
C SER A 58 -9.58 -5.09 1.65
N THR A 59 -10.66 -5.64 1.12
CA THR A 59 -11.73 -4.87 0.47
C THR A 59 -13.06 -5.13 1.16
N ARG A 60 -13.89 -4.08 1.27
CA ARG A 60 -15.29 -4.21 1.70
C ARG A 60 -16.16 -3.25 0.91
N VAL A 61 -17.31 -3.74 0.43
CA VAL A 61 -18.34 -2.89 -0.17
C VAL A 61 -19.26 -2.37 0.94
N ARG A 62 -19.58 -1.07 0.92
CA ARG A 62 -20.33 -0.32 1.95
C ARG A 62 -21.33 0.62 1.29
N ASN A 63 -22.25 1.18 2.09
CA ASN A 63 -23.26 2.14 1.65
C ASN A 63 -24.05 1.62 0.43
N GLN A 64 -24.60 0.40 0.58
CA GLN A 64 -25.04 -0.42 -0.53
C GLN A 64 -26.52 -0.21 -0.80
N ASP A 65 -26.84 0.74 -1.67
CA ASP A 65 -28.03 0.58 -2.49
C ASP A 65 -27.77 -0.58 -3.47
N TYR A 66 -28.80 -1.32 -3.86
CA TYR A 66 -28.69 -2.42 -4.82
C TYR A 66 -29.60 -2.17 -6.02
N VAL A 67 -29.22 -2.69 -7.19
CA VAL A 67 -30.07 -2.82 -8.36
C VAL A 67 -30.36 -4.29 -8.55
N VAL A 68 -31.64 -4.64 -8.64
CA VAL A 68 -32.07 -6.00 -8.94
C VAL A 68 -32.02 -6.22 -10.44
N LEU A 69 -31.13 -7.10 -10.90
CA LEU A 69 -30.98 -7.46 -12.31
C LEU A 69 -31.54 -8.85 -12.57
N ASP A 70 -32.35 -8.98 -13.61
CA ASP A 70 -32.77 -10.28 -14.14
C ASP A 70 -31.73 -10.77 -15.16
N GLU A 71 -31.04 -11.87 -14.86
CA GLU A 71 -30.10 -12.54 -15.77
C GLU A 71 -30.75 -13.73 -16.52
N GLY A 72 -32.08 -13.79 -16.54
CA GLY A 72 -32.89 -14.85 -17.13
C GLY A 72 -32.95 -16.11 -16.25
N ALA A 73 -31.80 -16.72 -15.97
CA ALA A 73 -31.72 -17.93 -15.14
C ALA A 73 -31.72 -17.63 -13.63
N ARG A 74 -31.45 -16.39 -13.25
CA ARG A 74 -31.39 -15.94 -11.86
C ARG A 74 -31.59 -14.44 -11.76
N VAL A 75 -32.15 -14.03 -10.64
CA VAL A 75 -32.20 -12.62 -10.23
C VAL A 75 -31.02 -12.37 -9.29
N VAL A 76 -30.27 -11.30 -9.54
CA VAL A 76 -29.08 -10.94 -8.76
C VAL A 76 -29.20 -9.51 -8.25
N GLU A 77 -28.76 -9.27 -7.03
CA GLU A 77 -28.61 -7.93 -6.47
C GLU A 77 -27.18 -7.45 -6.73
N VAL A 78 -27.07 -6.31 -7.41
CA VAL A 78 -25.77 -5.71 -7.76
C VAL A 78 -25.66 -4.36 -7.07
N PRO A 79 -24.54 -4.04 -6.40
CA PRO A 79 -24.35 -2.72 -5.81
C PRO A 79 -24.63 -1.60 -6.81
N ALA A 80 -25.53 -0.70 -6.44
CA ALA A 80 -25.92 0.44 -7.26
C ALA A 80 -24.80 1.48 -7.30
N SER A 81 -24.69 2.20 -8.40
CA SER A 81 -23.81 3.37 -8.55
C SER A 81 -23.94 4.33 -7.37
N GLY A 82 -22.85 4.90 -6.90
CA GLY A 82 -22.78 5.73 -5.68
C GLY A 82 -22.55 4.94 -4.39
N HIS A 83 -22.39 3.61 -4.45
CA HIS A 83 -21.91 2.84 -3.30
C HIS A 83 -20.42 3.15 -3.02
N THR A 84 -19.94 2.65 -1.87
CA THR A 84 -18.56 2.87 -1.44
C THR A 84 -17.79 1.54 -1.40
N VAL A 85 -16.60 1.49 -1.99
CA VAL A 85 -15.63 0.41 -1.76
C VAL A 85 -14.57 0.92 -0.81
N ARG A 86 -14.45 0.29 0.37
CA ARG A 86 -13.37 0.56 1.32
C ARG A 86 -12.21 -0.37 1.04
N LEU A 87 -11.04 0.22 0.83
CA LEU A 87 -9.76 -0.47 0.82
C LEU A 87 -9.06 -0.22 2.15
N VAL A 88 -8.53 -1.29 2.73
CA VAL A 88 -7.66 -1.21 3.90
C VAL A 88 -6.31 -1.79 3.48
N ALA A 89 -5.31 -0.92 3.40
CA ALA A 89 -3.95 -1.26 3.03
C ALA A 89 -3.06 -1.30 4.28
N THR A 90 -2.21 -2.31 4.37
CA THR A 90 -1.27 -2.50 5.48
C THR A 90 0.07 -3.00 4.94
N GLY A 91 1.17 -2.54 5.52
CA GLY A 91 2.50 -3.05 5.19
C GLY A 91 2.64 -4.52 5.58
N ALA A 92 3.12 -5.36 4.66
CA ALA A 92 3.31 -6.79 4.89
C ALA A 92 4.64 -7.14 5.59
N GLY A 93 5.50 -6.15 5.82
CA GLY A 93 6.84 -6.35 6.36
C GLY A 93 7.42 -5.09 7.01
N PRO A 94 8.67 -5.17 7.48
CA PRO A 94 9.27 -4.12 8.33
C PRO A 94 9.70 -2.87 7.57
N LEU A 95 9.61 -2.86 6.24
CA LEU A 95 10.00 -1.74 5.40
C LEU A 95 8.74 -0.92 5.05
N PRO A 96 8.83 0.42 5.11
CA PRO A 96 7.70 1.25 4.72
C PRO A 96 7.37 1.05 3.25
N VAL A 97 6.08 1.02 2.95
CA VAL A 97 5.55 0.99 1.59
C VAL A 97 4.91 2.33 1.30
N VAL A 98 5.25 2.90 0.15
CA VAL A 98 4.60 4.12 -0.34
C VAL A 98 3.62 3.71 -1.42
N LEU A 99 2.34 3.99 -1.20
CA LEU A 99 1.28 3.90 -2.20
C LEU A 99 1.40 5.13 -3.11
N THR A 100 1.55 4.88 -4.40
CA THR A 100 1.93 5.94 -5.36
C THR A 100 0.80 6.31 -6.30
N ASP A 101 -0.09 5.38 -6.64
CA ASP A 101 -1.22 5.63 -7.53
C ASP A 101 -2.32 4.56 -7.32
N LEU A 102 -3.55 4.89 -7.70
CA LEU A 102 -4.68 3.97 -7.74
C LEU A 102 -5.37 4.08 -9.09
N ARG A 103 -5.34 2.98 -9.84
CA ARG A 103 -5.88 2.91 -11.20
C ARG A 103 -7.07 1.97 -11.26
N VAL A 104 -7.96 2.20 -12.21
CA VAL A 104 -9.15 1.38 -12.45
C VAL A 104 -9.11 0.76 -13.84
N GLU A 105 -9.55 -0.48 -13.94
CA GLU A 105 -9.71 -1.21 -15.18
C GLU A 105 -11.13 -1.77 -15.26
N VAL A 106 -11.83 -1.48 -16.36
CA VAL A 106 -13.13 -2.08 -16.66
C VAL A 106 -12.91 -3.40 -17.38
N VAL A 107 -13.39 -4.50 -16.78
CA VAL A 107 -13.26 -5.86 -17.29
C VAL A 107 -14.39 -6.20 -18.26
N ALA A 108 -15.63 -5.78 -17.96
CA ALA A 108 -16.78 -6.03 -18.81
C ALA A 108 -17.89 -4.98 -18.61
N ARG A 109 -18.76 -4.86 -19.61
CA ARG A 109 -19.99 -4.06 -19.56
C ARG A 109 -21.15 -4.85 -20.14
N ALA A 110 -22.31 -4.74 -19.51
CA ALA A 110 -23.58 -5.24 -20.03
C ALA A 110 -24.62 -4.13 -20.00
N ASP A 111 -25.41 -4.00 -21.06
CA ASP A 111 -26.55 -3.08 -21.08
C ASP A 111 -27.72 -3.75 -20.35
N ARG A 112 -27.97 -3.33 -19.11
CA ARG A 112 -29.00 -3.91 -18.25
C ARG A 112 -29.68 -2.83 -17.41
N SER A 113 -31.00 -2.98 -17.28
CA SER A 113 -31.87 -2.16 -16.45
C SER A 113 -32.38 -2.96 -15.26
N GLY A 114 -32.50 -2.33 -14.09
CA GLY A 114 -33.09 -2.95 -12.91
C GLY A 114 -33.65 -1.94 -11.92
N ASP A 115 -34.30 -2.46 -10.87
CA ASP A 115 -34.99 -1.66 -9.86
C ASP A 115 -34.09 -1.33 -8.67
N LEU A 116 -34.17 -0.08 -8.18
CA LEU A 116 -33.34 0.43 -7.10
C LEU A 116 -33.89 0.02 -5.72
N SER A 117 -33.04 -0.62 -4.91
CA SER A 117 -33.21 -0.86 -3.48
C SER A 117 -32.31 0.09 -2.67
N ARG A 118 -32.85 0.74 -1.62
CA ARG A 118 -32.17 1.82 -0.87
C ARG A 118 -31.74 1.40 0.54
N HIS A 119 -30.55 1.82 0.95
CA HIS A 119 -29.95 1.69 2.29
C HIS A 119 -29.22 2.99 2.69
N ALA A 120 -28.90 3.11 3.99
CA ALA A 120 -28.34 4.33 4.57
C ALA A 120 -26.82 4.46 4.38
N ALA A 121 -26.36 5.71 4.26
CA ALA A 121 -24.97 6.06 3.99
C ALA A 121 -24.12 6.28 5.25
N GLU A 122 -22.82 5.99 5.13
CA GLU A 122 -21.79 6.30 6.12
C GLU A 122 -20.87 7.40 5.62
N VAL A 123 -20.25 8.14 6.54
CA VAL A 123 -19.33 9.24 6.23
C VAL A 123 -17.89 8.71 6.09
N PRO A 124 -17.24 8.84 4.91
CA PRO A 124 -15.91 8.30 4.61
C PRO A 124 -14.72 9.16 5.12
N VAL A 125 -13.56 8.52 5.34
CA VAL A 125 -12.34 9.13 5.92
C VAL A 125 -11.44 9.78 4.86
N ARG A 126 -10.98 8.99 3.86
CA ARG A 126 -10.26 9.45 2.66
C ARG A 126 -11.10 9.13 1.44
N ARG A 127 -11.40 10.11 0.61
CA ARG A 127 -12.39 9.96 -0.46
C ARG A 127 -11.76 10.02 -1.83
N PHE A 128 -12.09 9.05 -2.66
CA PHE A 128 -11.84 9.05 -4.09
C PHE A 128 -13.13 8.76 -4.83
N GLU A 129 -13.24 9.25 -6.05
CA GLU A 129 -14.32 8.94 -6.97
C GLU A 129 -13.77 8.01 -8.06
N VAL A 130 -14.41 6.86 -8.25
CA VAL A 130 -14.12 5.94 -9.35
C VAL A 130 -15.14 6.20 -10.45
N LEU A 131 -14.69 6.81 -11.53
CA LEU A 131 -15.52 7.17 -12.68
C LEU A 131 -15.40 6.06 -13.73
N LEU A 132 -16.35 5.13 -13.73
CA LEU A 132 -16.30 3.99 -14.62
C LEU A 132 -16.57 4.39 -16.06
N ASP A 133 -17.39 5.40 -16.34
CA ASP A 133 -17.75 5.82 -17.70
C ASP A 133 -16.80 6.84 -18.34
N ALA A 134 -15.80 7.31 -17.58
CA ALA A 134 -14.76 8.15 -18.18
C ALA A 134 -14.01 7.38 -19.28
N GLN A 135 -13.48 8.12 -20.27
CA GLN A 135 -12.67 7.54 -21.34
C GLN A 135 -11.25 8.15 -21.31
N PRO A 136 -10.23 7.40 -20.83
CA PRO A 136 -10.32 6.10 -20.18
C PRO A 136 -10.95 6.18 -18.78
N PRO A 137 -11.43 5.04 -18.21
CA PRO A 137 -11.90 4.97 -16.83
C PRO A 137 -10.81 5.50 -15.89
N ARG A 138 -11.20 6.23 -14.83
CA ARG A 138 -10.23 6.89 -13.95
C ARG A 138 -10.69 6.96 -12.51
N VAL A 139 -9.71 6.98 -11.61
CA VAL A 139 -9.89 7.32 -10.19
C VAL A 139 -9.48 8.77 -10.00
N ARG A 140 -10.24 9.53 -9.21
CA ARG A 140 -9.92 10.93 -8.91
C ARG A 140 -10.05 11.18 -7.40
N PRO A 141 -9.10 11.88 -6.78
CA PRO A 141 -9.24 12.31 -5.40
C PRO A 141 -10.43 13.25 -5.16
N LEU A 142 -11.03 13.16 -3.98
CA LEU A 142 -12.01 14.12 -3.45
C LEU A 142 -11.44 14.84 -2.22
N ALA A 143 -11.78 16.13 -2.11
CA ALA A 143 -11.29 17.03 -1.06
C ALA A 143 -9.75 17.05 -0.99
N ALA A 144 -9.17 16.94 0.22
CA ALA A 144 -7.73 16.93 0.46
C ALA A 144 -7.11 15.51 0.45
N SER A 145 -7.81 14.52 -0.10
CA SER A 145 -7.23 13.20 -0.36
C SER A 145 -6.40 13.33 -1.64
N ASP A 146 -5.15 12.89 -1.68
CA ASP A 146 -4.34 12.76 -2.90
C ASP A 146 -3.16 11.83 -2.60
N PHE A 147 -2.58 11.24 -3.64
CA PHE A 147 -1.36 10.42 -3.51
C PHE A 147 -0.11 11.31 -3.39
N PRO A 148 0.97 10.85 -2.73
CA PRO A 148 1.20 9.50 -2.18
C PRO A 148 0.80 9.31 -0.71
N TYR A 149 0.68 8.04 -0.27
CA TYR A 149 0.50 7.64 1.14
C TYR A 149 1.59 6.67 1.59
N GLN A 150 2.03 6.75 2.85
CA GLN A 150 3.03 5.85 3.43
C GLN A 150 2.36 4.93 4.45
N VAL A 151 2.69 3.64 4.40
CA VAL A 151 2.14 2.60 5.28
C VAL A 151 3.27 1.73 5.82
N GLY A 152 3.41 1.70 7.14
CA GLY A 152 4.24 0.74 7.88
C GLY A 152 3.52 -0.55 8.27
N GLN A 153 4.24 -1.43 8.99
CA GLN A 153 3.71 -2.70 9.50
C GLN A 153 2.56 -2.53 10.51
N ASP A 154 2.61 -1.46 11.31
CA ASP A 154 1.59 -1.15 12.34
C ASP A 154 0.67 0.01 11.92
N GLU A 155 0.86 0.53 10.70
CA GLU A 155 0.04 1.61 10.16
C GLU A 155 -1.00 1.03 9.21
N VAL A 156 -2.20 1.58 9.26
CA VAL A 156 -3.32 1.16 8.41
C VAL A 156 -3.76 2.36 7.60
N GLU A 157 -3.70 2.24 6.28
CA GLU A 157 -4.26 3.25 5.39
C GLU A 157 -5.64 2.82 4.92
N VAL A 158 -6.63 3.70 5.09
CA VAL A 158 -8.03 3.44 4.72
C VAL A 158 -8.44 4.38 3.61
N LEU A 159 -8.77 3.82 2.46
CA LEU A 159 -9.23 4.56 1.27
C LEU A 159 -10.70 4.19 1.00
N ASP A 160 -11.59 5.18 1.01
CA ASP A 160 -12.99 5.01 0.63
C ASP A 160 -13.19 5.52 -0.81
N LEU A 161 -13.70 4.63 -1.65
CA LEU A 161 -13.91 4.87 -3.08
C LEU A 161 -15.41 4.97 -3.36
N GLU A 162 -15.89 6.15 -3.71
CA GLU A 162 -17.25 6.34 -4.23
C GLU A 162 -17.28 5.93 -5.70
N VAL A 163 -18.00 4.85 -6.00
CA VAL A 163 -17.97 4.23 -7.34
C VAL A 163 -19.16 4.71 -8.15
N ARG A 164 -18.91 5.29 -9.32
CA ARG A 164 -19.97 5.86 -10.17
C ARG A 164 -19.96 5.25 -11.56
N THR A 165 -21.13 4.77 -11.95
CA THR A 165 -21.51 4.47 -13.33
C THR A 165 -22.87 5.11 -13.62
N GLU A 166 -23.04 5.65 -14.82
CA GLU A 166 -24.26 6.25 -15.33
C GLU A 166 -25.12 5.26 -16.11
N ALA A 167 -24.54 4.17 -16.63
CA ALA A 167 -25.25 3.23 -17.47
C ALA A 167 -24.77 1.78 -17.31
N GLY A 168 -25.74 0.87 -17.42
CA GLY A 168 -25.52 -0.57 -17.48
C GLY A 168 -24.98 -1.20 -16.20
N ASP A 169 -24.49 -2.41 -16.37
CA ASP A 169 -23.86 -3.24 -15.36
C ASP A 169 -22.39 -3.43 -15.73
N VAL A 170 -21.49 -3.01 -14.84
CA VAL A 170 -20.06 -2.88 -15.11
C VAL A 170 -19.28 -3.78 -14.16
N GLN A 171 -18.42 -4.63 -14.72
CA GLN A 171 -17.44 -5.41 -13.98
C GLN A 171 -16.07 -4.73 -14.05
N TRP A 172 -15.38 -4.57 -12.93
CA TRP A 172 -14.16 -3.76 -12.84
C TRP A 172 -13.22 -4.24 -11.74
N VAL A 173 -11.96 -3.85 -11.85
CA VAL A 173 -10.92 -4.07 -10.83
C VAL A 173 -10.08 -2.83 -10.62
N LEU A 174 -9.32 -2.83 -9.52
CA LEU A 174 -8.38 -1.77 -9.19
C LEU A 174 -6.95 -2.29 -9.24
N TRP A 175 -6.03 -1.38 -9.53
CA TRP A 175 -4.59 -1.59 -9.45
C TRP A 175 -4.02 -0.55 -8.50
N LEU A 176 -3.49 -1.00 -7.37
CA LEU A 176 -2.79 -0.14 -6.41
C LEU A 176 -1.30 -0.20 -6.69
N ASP A 177 -0.74 0.93 -7.11
CA ASP A 177 0.68 1.04 -7.40
C ASP A 177 1.44 1.38 -6.11
N TRP A 178 2.58 0.72 -5.93
CA TRP A 178 3.38 0.83 -4.73
C TRP A 178 4.86 0.96 -5.05
N SER A 179 5.58 1.55 -4.11
CA SER A 179 7.04 1.52 -4.05
C SER A 179 7.52 1.12 -2.66
N CYS A 180 8.52 0.26 -2.59
CA CYS A 180 9.10 -0.21 -1.33
C CYS A 180 10.58 -0.55 -1.56
N ALA A 181 11.48 0.11 -0.82
CA ALA A 181 12.93 -0.12 -0.85
C ALA A 181 13.54 -0.20 -2.28
N GLY A 182 13.15 0.72 -3.16
CA GLY A 182 13.66 0.81 -4.53
C GLY A 182 12.99 -0.13 -5.54
N ARG A 183 12.03 -0.95 -5.11
CA ARG A 183 11.13 -1.72 -5.99
C ARG A 183 9.85 -0.93 -6.21
N THR A 184 9.28 -1.09 -7.40
CA THR A 184 7.93 -0.63 -7.72
C THR A 184 7.10 -1.81 -8.24
N GLY A 185 5.78 -1.71 -8.13
CA GLY A 185 4.88 -2.71 -8.67
C GLY A 185 3.43 -2.30 -8.51
N SER A 186 2.54 -3.19 -8.92
CA SER A 186 1.10 -3.01 -8.81
C SER A 186 0.51 -4.25 -8.14
N VAL A 187 -0.47 -4.06 -7.27
CA VAL A 187 -1.29 -5.16 -6.74
C VAL A 187 -2.70 -5.01 -7.29
N ARG A 188 -3.25 -6.12 -7.81
CA ARG A 188 -4.65 -6.19 -8.23
C ARG A 188 -5.52 -6.23 -6.99
N VAL A 189 -6.58 -5.44 -7.01
CA VAL A 189 -7.54 -5.33 -5.93
C VAL A 189 -8.92 -5.63 -6.52
N ASP A 190 -9.55 -6.68 -6.00
CA ASP A 190 -10.84 -7.19 -6.41
C ASP A 190 -11.61 -7.78 -5.19
N LEU A 191 -12.71 -8.50 -5.43
CA LEU A 191 -13.50 -9.20 -4.40
C LEU A 191 -13.08 -10.67 -4.36
N ASP A 192 -12.01 -10.97 -3.61
CA ASP A 192 -11.52 -12.34 -3.38
C ASP A 192 -11.39 -13.17 -4.67
N GLY A 193 -10.83 -12.57 -5.73
CA GLY A 193 -10.63 -13.19 -7.04
C GLY A 193 -11.75 -12.93 -8.06
N HIS A 194 -12.81 -12.22 -7.66
CA HIS A 194 -13.88 -11.80 -8.55
C HIS A 194 -13.85 -10.29 -8.79
N PRO A 195 -14.05 -9.81 -10.04
CA PRO A 195 -14.20 -8.38 -10.29
C PRO A 195 -15.33 -7.78 -9.44
N PHE A 196 -15.16 -6.53 -9.03
CA PHE A 196 -16.26 -5.74 -8.51
C PHE A 196 -17.34 -5.61 -9.58
N ARG A 197 -18.59 -5.44 -9.13
CA ARG A 197 -19.73 -5.25 -10.01
C ARG A 197 -20.54 -4.05 -9.55
N THR A 198 -20.86 -3.14 -10.49
CA THR A 198 -21.62 -1.93 -10.22
C THR A 198 -22.70 -1.76 -11.28
N ALA A 199 -23.95 -1.59 -10.84
CA ALA A 199 -25.08 -1.31 -11.73
C ALA A 199 -25.50 0.16 -11.66
N ALA A 200 -25.86 0.75 -12.80
CA ALA A 200 -26.43 2.09 -12.84
C ALA A 200 -27.79 2.15 -12.14
N ARG A 201 -28.06 3.25 -11.43
CA ARG A 201 -29.33 3.46 -10.69
C ARG A 201 -30.55 3.63 -11.59
N HIS A 202 -30.32 4.08 -12.82
CA HIS A 202 -31.36 4.33 -13.80
C HIS A 202 -31.09 3.48 -15.03
N ALA A 203 -32.12 2.79 -15.50
CA ALA A 203 -32.16 2.40 -16.89
C ALA A 203 -32.15 3.67 -17.73
N ARG A 204 -31.07 3.95 -18.45
CA ARG A 204 -31.17 4.92 -19.55
C ARG A 204 -32.05 4.25 -20.61
N PRO A 205 -33.16 4.86 -21.07
CA PRO A 205 -33.87 4.33 -22.22
C PRO A 205 -32.88 4.29 -23.39
N ALA A 206 -32.79 3.16 -24.08
CA ALA A 206 -32.09 3.11 -25.35
C ALA A 206 -32.72 4.17 -26.28
N VAL A 207 -31.92 5.12 -26.74
CA VAL A 207 -32.30 6.08 -27.79
C VAL A 207 -32.02 5.47 -29.14
#